data_AF-A0A2P5A9F6-F1
#
_entry.id   AF-A0A2P5A9F6-F1
#
_cell.length_a   1.000
_cell.length_b   1.000
_cell.length_c   1.000
_cell.angle_alpha   90.00
_cell.angle_beta   90.00
_cell.angle_gamma   90.00
#
_symmetry.space_group_name_H-M   'P 1'
#
loop_
_entity.id
_entity.type
_entity.pdbx_description
1 polymer ?
#
loop_
_entity_poly.entity_id
_entity_poly.type
_entity_poly.pdbx_seq_one_letter_code
_entity_poly.pdbx_strand_id
1 'polypeptide(L)'
;MAGQLSAFGYSLSENPEEADLWLINTCTVKSPSQSAMDTIITKGKSAKKLLVVAGCVPQGSRDLKQLEGVSVVGVQQIDRVVEVVEETLKGHEVRLLTRKTLPALDLPKVRKNKFVEILPINVGCLGACTYCKTKHARGHLGSYSVDSLVGRVRTVILDGVKEIWLSSEDTGAYGRDIGVNLPTLLKAIIAELPSDASTMLRIGMTNPPFILEHLNEIADVLCHPCVYSFLHVPVQSGSDAVLSGMNREYTVSEFRTVVDTLTELVPGMQIATDIICGFPGKSVGLILQILIY
;
A
#
# COMPACT_ATOMS: atom_id res chain seq x y z
N MET A 1 -10.35 -5.58 -8.19
CA MET A 1 -10.21 -6.56 -9.29
C MET A 1 -11.11 -7.78 -9.09
N ALA A 2 -10.85 -8.69 -8.14
CA ALA A 2 -11.69 -9.88 -7.94
C ALA A 2 -13.20 -9.57 -7.77
N GLY A 3 -13.54 -8.54 -7.00
CA GLY A 3 -14.95 -8.13 -6.85
C GLY A 3 -15.59 -7.61 -8.13
N GLN A 4 -14.84 -6.92 -9.00
CA GLN A 4 -15.36 -6.46 -10.29
C GLN A 4 -15.63 -7.63 -11.23
N LEU A 5 -14.73 -8.62 -11.26
CA LEU A 5 -14.92 -9.84 -12.04
C LEU A 5 -16.12 -10.65 -11.55
N SER A 6 -16.28 -10.78 -10.23
CA SER A 6 -17.44 -11.46 -9.63
C SER A 6 -18.75 -10.72 -9.92
N ALA A 7 -18.77 -9.38 -9.80
CA ALA A 7 -19.94 -8.57 -10.12
C ALA A 7 -20.32 -8.62 -11.61
N PHE A 8 -19.34 -8.81 -12.50
CA PHE A 8 -19.59 -9.02 -13.93
C PHE A 8 -20.17 -10.42 -14.25
N GLY A 9 -19.93 -11.41 -13.38
CA GLY A 9 -20.48 -12.76 -13.51
C GLY A 9 -19.46 -13.89 -13.54
N TYR A 10 -18.17 -13.61 -13.38
CA TYR A 10 -17.16 -14.68 -13.33
C TYR A 10 -17.14 -15.38 -11.97
N SER A 11 -16.98 -16.71 -12.00
CA SER A 11 -16.67 -17.51 -10.83
C SER A 11 -15.18 -17.45 -10.49
N LEU A 12 -14.85 -17.16 -9.24
CA LEU A 12 -13.48 -17.22 -8.75
C LEU A 12 -13.16 -18.65 -8.28
N SER A 13 -12.09 -19.26 -8.81
CA SER A 13 -11.66 -20.60 -8.43
C SER A 13 -10.46 -20.55 -7.46
N GLU A 14 -10.47 -21.44 -6.47
CA GLU A 14 -9.32 -21.69 -5.60
C GLU A 14 -8.33 -22.70 -6.20
N ASN A 15 -8.75 -23.47 -7.22
CA ASN A 15 -7.90 -24.39 -7.95
C ASN A 15 -7.41 -23.75 -9.25
N PRO A 16 -6.11 -23.39 -9.37
CA PRO A 16 -5.57 -22.77 -10.58
C PRO A 16 -5.72 -23.64 -11.83
N GLU A 17 -5.71 -24.97 -11.68
CA GLU A 17 -5.78 -25.88 -12.84
C GLU A 17 -7.17 -25.88 -13.50
N GLU A 18 -8.23 -25.57 -12.75
CA GLU A 18 -9.61 -25.48 -13.25
C GLU A 18 -9.94 -24.11 -13.87
N ALA A 19 -9.15 -23.08 -13.58
CA ALA A 19 -9.42 -21.73 -14.05
C ALA A 19 -9.14 -21.59 -15.56
N ASP A 20 -10.04 -20.91 -16.28
CA ASP A 20 -9.86 -20.58 -17.71
C ASP A 20 -8.76 -19.54 -17.94
N LEU A 21 -8.57 -18.64 -16.97
CA LEU A 21 -7.61 -17.54 -17.01
C LEU A 21 -7.02 -17.28 -15.63
N TRP A 22 -5.73 -16.95 -15.56
CA TRP A 22 -5.07 -16.54 -14.33
C TRP A 22 -4.86 -15.03 -14.28
N LEU A 23 -5.41 -14.39 -13.26
CA LEU A 23 -5.13 -12.99 -12.94
C LEU A 23 -4.08 -12.90 -11.82
N ILE A 24 -2.87 -12.47 -12.16
CA ILE A 24 -1.73 -12.44 -11.24
C ILE A 24 -1.48 -10.99 -10.82
N ASN A 25 -1.79 -10.65 -9.56
CA ASN A 25 -1.47 -9.34 -8.99
C ASN A 25 -0.06 -9.32 -8.41
N THR A 26 0.77 -8.38 -8.84
CA THR A 26 2.22 -8.36 -8.60
C THR A 26 2.66 -7.15 -7.79
N CYS A 27 3.72 -7.33 -7.00
CA CYS A 27 4.35 -6.28 -6.21
C CYS A 27 5.83 -6.14 -6.60
N THR A 28 6.31 -4.91 -6.78
CA THR A 28 7.70 -4.61 -7.16
C THR A 28 8.61 -4.31 -5.95
N VAL A 29 8.06 -4.30 -4.74
CA VAL A 29 8.73 -3.74 -3.54
C VAL A 29 9.74 -4.72 -2.94
N LYS A 30 9.54 -6.03 -3.09
CA LYS A 30 10.42 -7.06 -2.54
C LYS A 30 10.90 -7.97 -3.67
N SER A 31 12.21 -8.17 -3.82
CA SER A 31 12.79 -9.07 -4.84
C SER A 31 12.15 -10.46 -4.88
N PRO A 32 11.84 -11.11 -3.72
CA PRO A 32 11.12 -12.38 -3.72
C PRO A 32 9.74 -12.34 -4.39
N SER A 33 9.04 -11.19 -4.33
CA SER A 33 7.72 -11.04 -4.97
C SER A 33 7.81 -11.05 -6.50
N GLN A 34 8.90 -10.51 -7.07
CA GLN A 34 9.13 -10.57 -8.51
C GLN A 34 9.52 -12.00 -8.95
N SER A 35 10.39 -12.67 -8.20
CA SER A 35 10.74 -14.07 -8.49
C SER A 35 9.51 -15.01 -8.43
N ALA A 36 8.64 -14.82 -7.43
CA ALA A 36 7.39 -15.58 -7.34
C ALA A 36 6.47 -15.34 -8.56
N MET A 37 6.39 -14.09 -9.04
CA MET A 37 5.65 -13.77 -10.27
C MET A 37 6.23 -14.53 -11.46
N ASP A 38 7.55 -14.52 -11.66
CA ASP A 38 8.20 -15.20 -12.79
C ASP A 38 7.89 -16.71 -12.78
N THR A 39 7.92 -17.34 -11.61
CA THR A 39 7.55 -18.75 -11.44
C THR A 39 6.10 -18.99 -11.84
N ILE A 40 5.16 -18.16 -11.38
CA ILE A 40 3.73 -18.32 -11.68
C ILE A 40 3.44 -18.11 -13.17
N ILE A 41 4.02 -17.06 -13.78
CA ILE A 41 3.87 -16.80 -15.22
C ILE A 41 4.41 -17.96 -16.05
N THR A 42 5.61 -18.46 -15.70
CA THR A 42 6.22 -19.59 -16.41
C THR A 42 5.36 -20.85 -16.29
N LYS A 43 4.84 -21.15 -15.10
CA LYS A 43 3.92 -22.27 -14.89
C LYS A 43 2.65 -22.12 -15.75
N GLY A 44 2.03 -20.94 -15.73
CA GLY A 44 0.82 -20.65 -16.49
C GLY A 44 1.02 -20.78 -18.01
N LYS A 45 2.13 -20.26 -18.54
CA LYS A 45 2.51 -20.41 -19.95
C LYS A 45 2.70 -21.87 -20.35
N SER A 46 3.44 -22.65 -19.53
CA SER A 46 3.64 -24.09 -19.77
C SER A 46 2.33 -24.88 -19.73
N ALA A 47 1.39 -24.49 -18.88
CA ALA A 47 0.04 -25.05 -18.80
C ALA A 47 -0.92 -24.51 -19.87
N LYS A 48 -0.45 -23.65 -20.79
CA LYS A 48 -1.24 -22.98 -21.84
C LYS A 48 -2.46 -22.21 -21.28
N LYS A 49 -2.34 -21.69 -20.06
CA LYS A 49 -3.37 -20.83 -19.45
C LYS A 49 -3.29 -19.42 -20.02
N LEU A 50 -4.44 -18.79 -20.20
CA LEU A 50 -4.51 -17.36 -20.50
C LEU A 50 -4.09 -16.57 -19.26
N LEU A 51 -3.28 -15.52 -19.45
CA LEU A 51 -2.65 -14.78 -18.36
C LEU A 51 -2.96 -13.29 -18.44
N VAL A 52 -3.40 -12.72 -17.32
CA VAL A 52 -3.43 -11.28 -17.08
C VAL A 52 -2.52 -10.98 -15.90
N VAL A 53 -1.52 -10.12 -16.11
CA VAL A 53 -0.59 -9.68 -15.07
C VAL A 53 -0.92 -8.25 -14.67
N ALA A 54 -1.21 -8.05 -13.40
CA ALA A 54 -1.59 -6.77 -12.83
C ALA A 54 -0.58 -6.26 -11.80
N GLY A 55 -0.62 -4.96 -11.50
CA GLY A 55 0.08 -4.39 -10.34
C GLY A 55 1.42 -3.71 -10.67
N CYS A 56 2.31 -3.64 -9.68
CA CYS A 56 3.46 -2.73 -9.75
C CYS A 56 4.56 -3.20 -10.71
N VAL A 57 4.75 -4.51 -10.88
CA VAL A 57 5.83 -5.05 -11.73
C VAL A 57 5.63 -4.66 -13.20
N PRO A 58 4.49 -4.95 -13.86
CA PRO A 58 4.30 -4.56 -15.25
C PRO A 58 4.30 -3.04 -15.45
N GLN A 59 3.98 -2.26 -14.40
CA GLN A 59 4.02 -0.81 -14.47
C GLN A 59 5.45 -0.24 -14.38
N GLY A 60 6.28 -0.79 -13.48
CA GLY A 60 7.65 -0.32 -13.21
C GLY A 60 8.74 -1.00 -14.05
N SER A 61 8.45 -2.13 -14.69
CA SER A 61 9.36 -2.84 -15.61
C SER A 61 8.58 -3.42 -16.78
N ARG A 62 8.29 -2.56 -17.75
CA ARG A 62 7.40 -2.84 -18.89
C ARG A 62 8.00 -3.84 -19.89
N ASP A 63 9.32 -3.89 -19.97
CA ASP A 63 10.07 -4.64 -20.99
C ASP A 63 10.61 -5.98 -20.48
N LEU A 64 9.99 -6.54 -19.43
CA LEU A 64 10.33 -7.88 -18.95
C LEU A 64 9.88 -8.92 -19.98
N LYS A 65 10.80 -9.78 -20.42
CA LYS A 65 10.52 -10.89 -21.36
C LYS A 65 9.39 -11.79 -20.87
N GLN A 66 9.26 -11.96 -19.56
CA GLN A 66 8.20 -12.74 -18.93
C GLN A 66 6.80 -12.20 -19.27
N LEU A 67 6.68 -10.90 -19.53
CA LEU A 67 5.43 -10.24 -19.90
C LEU A 67 5.12 -10.31 -21.41
N GLU A 68 5.96 -10.94 -22.24
CA GLU A 68 5.62 -11.15 -23.65
C GLU A 68 4.47 -12.17 -23.78
N GLY A 69 3.46 -11.89 -24.60
CA GLY A 69 2.34 -12.80 -24.80
C GLY A 69 1.39 -12.92 -23.61
N VAL A 70 1.38 -11.94 -22.70
CA VAL A 70 0.42 -11.86 -21.58
C VAL A 70 -0.23 -10.49 -21.55
N SER A 71 -1.51 -10.44 -21.22
CA SER A 71 -2.22 -9.18 -21.02
C SER A 71 -1.81 -8.52 -19.71
N VAL A 72 -1.91 -7.19 -19.65
CA VAL A 72 -1.35 -6.37 -18.57
C VAL A 72 -2.32 -5.29 -18.11
N VAL A 73 -2.47 -5.17 -16.79
CA VAL A 73 -3.24 -4.12 -16.09
C VAL A 73 -2.34 -3.34 -15.14
N GLY A 74 -2.15 -2.05 -15.39
CA GLY A 74 -1.38 -1.19 -14.50
C GLY A 74 -2.09 -0.89 -13.17
N VAL A 75 -1.33 -0.35 -12.21
CA VAL A 75 -1.81 -0.05 -10.85
C VAL A 75 -2.94 0.99 -10.79
N GLN A 76 -3.10 1.80 -11.83
CA GLN A 76 -4.11 2.86 -11.94
C GLN A 76 -5.28 2.48 -12.86
N GLN A 77 -5.28 1.28 -13.43
CA GLN A 77 -6.28 0.81 -14.41
C GLN A 77 -7.06 -0.39 -13.87
N ILE A 78 -7.05 -0.58 -12.55
CA ILE A 78 -7.68 -1.73 -11.88
C ILE A 78 -9.21 -1.74 -12.04
N ASP A 79 -9.80 -0.60 -12.38
CA ASP A 79 -11.22 -0.37 -12.72
C ASP A 79 -11.59 -0.94 -14.10
N ARG A 80 -10.60 -1.21 -14.96
CA ARG A 80 -10.77 -1.78 -16.30
C ARG A 80 -10.36 -3.25 -16.40
N VAL A 81 -10.22 -3.93 -15.26
CA VAL A 81 -9.77 -5.33 -15.25
C VAL A 81 -10.70 -6.25 -16.04
N VAL A 82 -12.01 -5.98 -16.02
CA VAL A 82 -13.02 -6.78 -16.73
C VAL A 82 -12.77 -6.72 -18.24
N GLU A 83 -12.55 -5.52 -18.78
CA GLU A 83 -12.24 -5.31 -20.20
C GLU A 83 -10.99 -6.11 -20.62
N VAL A 84 -9.93 -6.06 -19.81
CA VAL A 84 -8.69 -6.79 -20.13
C VAL A 84 -8.91 -8.29 -20.09
N VAL A 85 -9.65 -8.80 -19.10
CA VAL A 85 -9.95 -10.24 -18.99
C VAL A 85 -10.78 -10.71 -20.19
N GLU A 86 -11.84 -9.99 -20.57
CA GLU A 86 -12.70 -10.33 -21.71
C GLU A 86 -11.93 -10.38 -23.04
N GLU A 87 -11.06 -9.40 -23.31
CA GLU A 87 -10.23 -9.41 -24.52
C GLU A 87 -9.18 -10.52 -24.49
N THR A 88 -8.64 -10.84 -23.31
CA THR A 88 -7.68 -11.94 -23.16
C THR A 88 -8.35 -13.29 -23.41
N LEU A 89 -9.59 -13.48 -22.97
CA LEU A 89 -10.39 -14.69 -23.25
C LEU A 89 -10.68 -14.88 -24.75
N LYS A 90 -10.72 -13.80 -25.53
CA LYS A 90 -10.83 -13.84 -27.01
C LYS A 90 -9.49 -14.12 -27.70
N GLY A 91 -8.40 -14.22 -26.94
CA GLY A 91 -7.04 -14.45 -27.45
C GLY A 91 -6.27 -13.18 -27.81
N HIS A 92 -6.76 -12.00 -27.41
CA HIS A 92 -6.04 -10.73 -27.63
C HIS A 92 -5.06 -10.44 -26.48
N GLU A 93 -3.89 -9.86 -26.80
CA GLU A 93 -3.00 -9.27 -25.80
C GLU A 93 -3.36 -7.79 -25.61
N VAL A 94 -3.76 -7.43 -24.38
CA VAL A 94 -4.11 -6.04 -24.03
C VAL A 94 -3.14 -5.48 -23.00
N ARG A 95 -2.65 -4.26 -23.21
CA ARG A 95 -1.77 -3.57 -22.26
C ARG A 95 -2.36 -2.22 -21.85
N LEU A 96 -2.84 -2.12 -20.61
CA LEU A 96 -3.37 -0.88 -20.04
C LEU A 96 -2.41 -0.31 -18.99
N LEU A 97 -1.52 0.60 -19.40
CA LEU A 97 -0.48 1.20 -18.54
C LEU A 97 -0.52 2.74 -18.46
N THR A 98 -1.45 3.37 -19.19
CA THR A 98 -1.54 4.83 -19.33
C THR A 98 -2.14 5.46 -18.09
N ARG A 99 -1.38 6.37 -17.44
CA ARG A 99 -1.79 7.03 -16.20
C ARG A 99 -3.13 7.76 -16.38
N LYS A 100 -4.08 7.47 -15.49
CA LYS A 100 -5.40 8.10 -15.39
C LYS A 100 -5.61 8.61 -13.96
N THR A 101 -6.76 9.25 -13.73
CA THR A 101 -7.29 9.57 -12.40
C THR A 101 -7.34 8.34 -11.50
N LEU A 102 -7.36 8.56 -10.19
CA LEU A 102 -7.46 7.47 -9.22
C LEU A 102 -8.74 6.65 -9.45
N PRO A 103 -8.69 5.31 -9.31
CA PRO A 103 -9.88 4.47 -9.39
C PRO A 103 -10.83 4.79 -8.23
N ALA A 104 -12.14 4.63 -8.45
CA ALA A 104 -13.11 4.90 -7.40
C ALA A 104 -12.95 3.94 -6.20
N LEU A 105 -13.22 4.43 -4.99
CA LEU A 105 -13.05 3.67 -3.74
C LEU A 105 -14.12 2.59 -3.52
N ASP A 106 -15.26 2.76 -4.17
CA ASP A 106 -16.49 1.94 -4.11
C ASP A 106 -16.56 0.86 -5.19
N LEU A 107 -15.49 0.68 -5.99
CA LEU A 107 -15.40 -0.43 -6.93
C LEU A 107 -15.72 -1.76 -6.23
N PRO A 108 -16.47 -2.68 -6.87
CA PRO A 108 -16.82 -3.97 -6.28
C PRO A 108 -15.62 -4.72 -5.70
N LYS A 109 -15.74 -5.20 -4.45
CA LYS A 109 -14.66 -5.87 -3.71
C LYS A 109 -15.10 -7.24 -3.20
N VAL A 110 -14.16 -8.18 -3.23
CA VAL A 110 -14.23 -9.45 -2.49
C VAL A 110 -13.18 -9.34 -1.39
N ARG A 111 -13.62 -9.33 -0.13
CA ARG A 111 -12.72 -9.26 1.03
C ARG A 111 -12.19 -10.65 1.35
N LYS A 112 -10.87 -10.79 1.52
CA LYS A 112 -10.27 -12.04 2.02
C LYS A 112 -10.71 -12.34 3.45
N ASN A 113 -10.77 -11.30 4.28
CA ASN A 113 -11.40 -11.34 5.58
C ASN A 113 -12.57 -10.37 5.57
N LYS A 114 -13.80 -10.89 5.73
CA LYS A 114 -15.03 -10.08 5.69
C LYS A 114 -15.08 -8.97 6.74
N PHE A 115 -14.31 -9.09 7.83
CA PHE A 115 -14.27 -8.13 8.91
C PHE A 115 -13.20 -7.03 8.74
N VAL A 116 -12.34 -7.10 7.71
CA VAL A 116 -11.26 -6.14 7.50
C VAL A 116 -11.45 -5.39 6.18
N GLU A 117 -11.52 -4.06 6.25
CA GLU A 117 -11.41 -3.19 5.08
C GLU A 117 -9.99 -2.63 4.98
N ILE A 118 -9.33 -2.86 3.84
CA ILE A 118 -8.09 -2.14 3.50
C ILE A 118 -8.50 -0.93 2.66
N LEU A 119 -8.28 0.27 3.21
CA LEU A 119 -8.68 1.54 2.62
C LEU A 119 -7.45 2.31 2.11
N PRO A 120 -7.19 2.35 0.80
CA PRO A 120 -6.13 3.18 0.26
C PRO A 120 -6.52 4.67 0.38
N ILE A 121 -5.71 5.47 1.06
CA ILE A 121 -5.98 6.91 1.26
C ILE A 121 -5.32 7.81 0.21
N ASN A 122 -4.23 7.32 -0.39
CA ASN A 122 -3.57 7.92 -1.54
C ASN A 122 -2.85 6.83 -2.34
N VAL A 123 -2.32 7.21 -3.50
CA VAL A 123 -1.33 6.41 -4.24
C VAL A 123 -0.09 7.26 -4.51
N GLY A 124 1.03 6.59 -4.74
CA GLY A 124 2.28 7.26 -5.05
C GLY A 124 2.93 7.86 -3.80
N CYS A 125 4.11 8.43 -3.98
CA CYS A 125 4.92 8.95 -2.88
C CYS A 125 5.66 10.23 -3.31
N LEU A 126 5.89 11.13 -2.35
CA LEU A 126 6.70 12.34 -2.55
C LEU A 126 8.20 12.05 -2.49
N GLY A 127 8.62 11.04 -1.72
CA GLY A 127 10.02 10.69 -1.52
C GLY A 127 10.76 10.31 -2.81
N ALA A 128 12.09 10.30 -2.75
CA ALA A 128 12.96 9.98 -3.89
C ALA A 128 14.08 9.00 -3.49
N CYS A 129 13.75 8.02 -2.64
CA CYS A 129 14.72 7.09 -2.10
C CYS A 129 15.44 6.30 -3.21
N THR A 130 16.77 6.20 -3.12
CA THR A 130 17.63 5.65 -4.19
C THR A 130 17.42 4.16 -4.47
N TYR A 131 16.79 3.43 -3.56
CA TYR A 131 16.48 2.01 -3.69
C TYR A 131 15.00 1.72 -4.05
N CYS A 132 14.12 2.73 -4.02
CA CYS A 132 12.68 2.51 -4.02
C CYS A 132 12.09 2.55 -5.44
N LYS A 133 11.66 1.39 -5.94
CA LYS A 133 10.99 1.29 -7.25
C LYS A 133 9.51 1.72 -7.22
N THR A 134 8.95 1.91 -6.03
CA THR A 134 7.52 2.25 -5.86
C THR A 134 7.15 3.55 -6.55
N LYS A 135 7.97 4.61 -6.49
CA LYS A 135 7.69 5.88 -7.18
C LYS A 135 7.60 5.70 -8.69
N HIS A 136 8.45 4.87 -9.27
CA HIS A 136 8.40 4.58 -10.71
C HIS A 136 7.11 3.85 -11.09
N ALA A 137 6.70 2.86 -10.29
CA ALA A 137 5.48 2.10 -10.54
C ALA A 137 4.21 2.92 -10.28
N ARG A 138 4.10 3.60 -9.12
CA ARG A 138 2.85 4.23 -8.66
C ARG A 138 2.75 5.72 -8.95
N GLY A 139 3.86 6.35 -9.31
CA GLY A 139 3.90 7.78 -9.65
C GLY A 139 4.03 8.69 -8.43
N HIS A 140 3.70 9.96 -8.67
CA HIS A 140 3.65 11.00 -7.64
C HIS A 140 2.40 10.83 -6.77
N LEU A 141 2.41 11.50 -5.61
CA LEU A 141 1.30 11.54 -4.69
C LEU A 141 0.00 11.95 -5.41
N GLY A 142 -1.02 11.12 -5.25
CA GLY A 142 -2.41 11.43 -5.60
C GLY A 142 -3.32 10.96 -4.47
N SER A 143 -3.93 11.89 -3.76
CA SER A 143 -4.78 11.64 -2.59
C SER A 143 -6.26 11.57 -2.95
N TYR A 144 -7.01 10.72 -2.26
CA TYR A 144 -8.48 10.78 -2.29
C TYR A 144 -8.96 11.93 -1.41
N SER A 145 -10.10 12.55 -1.77
CA SER A 145 -10.71 13.59 -0.93
C SER A 145 -11.14 13.02 0.43
N VAL A 146 -11.15 13.88 1.46
CA VAL A 146 -11.61 13.51 2.80
C VAL A 146 -13.05 12.98 2.75
N ASP A 147 -13.94 13.65 2.04
CA ASP A 147 -15.35 13.25 1.91
C ASP A 147 -15.51 11.86 1.27
N SER A 148 -14.72 11.55 0.23
CA SER A 148 -14.74 10.22 -0.39
C SER A 148 -14.27 9.13 0.57
N LEU A 149 -13.25 9.41 1.39
CA LEU A 149 -12.72 8.46 2.37
C LEU A 149 -13.69 8.27 3.54
N VAL A 150 -14.26 9.35 4.07
CA VAL A 150 -15.29 9.33 5.12
C VAL A 150 -16.54 8.59 4.65
N GLY A 151 -17.03 8.88 3.44
CA GLY A 151 -18.16 8.16 2.84
C GLY A 151 -17.89 6.65 2.70
N ARG A 152 -16.64 6.28 2.35
CA ARG A 152 -16.24 4.88 2.30
C ARG A 152 -16.21 4.25 3.70
N VAL A 153 -15.68 4.94 4.71
CA VAL A 153 -15.67 4.48 6.11
C VAL A 153 -17.08 4.20 6.61
N ARG A 154 -18.02 5.14 6.42
CA ARG A 154 -19.45 4.94 6.78
C ARG A 154 -20.03 3.69 6.14
N THR A 155 -19.80 3.52 4.84
CA THR A 155 -20.31 2.37 4.09
C THR A 155 -19.79 1.05 4.66
N VAL A 156 -18.48 0.94 4.96
CA VAL A 156 -17.92 -0.33 5.42
C VAL A 156 -18.26 -0.64 6.88
N ILE A 157 -18.50 0.36 7.71
CA ILE A 157 -19.06 0.17 9.06
C ILE A 157 -20.45 -0.45 8.96
N LEU A 158 -21.29 0.04 8.04
CA LEU A 158 -22.62 -0.54 7.78
C LEU A 158 -22.54 -1.98 7.23
N ASP A 159 -21.51 -2.30 6.44
CA ASP A 159 -21.21 -3.68 6.01
C ASP A 159 -20.81 -4.61 7.18
N GLY A 160 -20.59 -4.07 8.38
CA GLY A 160 -20.23 -4.82 9.58
C GLY A 160 -18.73 -5.10 9.73
N VAL A 161 -17.84 -4.33 9.07
CA VAL A 161 -16.40 -4.48 9.27
C VAL A 161 -15.99 -4.11 10.69
N LYS A 162 -15.00 -4.83 11.21
CA LYS A 162 -14.46 -4.67 12.56
C LYS A 162 -13.11 -3.97 12.57
N GLU A 163 -12.41 -3.96 11.44
CA GLU A 163 -11.16 -3.24 11.31
C GLU A 163 -11.08 -2.49 9.98
N ILE A 164 -10.60 -1.25 10.04
CA ILE A 164 -10.29 -0.42 8.88
C ILE A 164 -8.79 -0.18 8.90
N TRP A 165 -8.08 -0.66 7.89
CA TRP A 165 -6.64 -0.50 7.73
C TRP A 165 -6.36 0.55 6.67
N LEU A 166 -5.88 1.72 7.09
CA LEU A 166 -5.45 2.75 6.16
C LEU A 166 -4.18 2.27 5.45
N SER A 167 -4.19 2.36 4.12
CA SER A 167 -3.08 1.93 3.29
C SER A 167 -2.56 3.08 2.44
N SER A 168 -1.24 3.18 2.35
CA SER A 168 -0.53 4.15 1.54
C SER A 168 0.91 3.69 1.35
N GLU A 169 1.60 4.25 0.36
CA GLU A 169 3.05 4.22 0.29
C GLU A 169 3.71 5.07 1.39
N ASP A 170 3.01 6.09 1.88
CA ASP A 170 3.39 6.94 2.99
C ASP A 170 2.15 7.69 3.51
N THR A 171 1.58 7.24 4.63
CA THR A 171 0.36 7.86 5.17
C THR A 171 0.60 9.29 5.62
N GLY A 172 1.78 9.62 6.14
CA GLY A 172 2.13 10.97 6.57
C GLY A 172 2.09 12.00 5.44
N ALA A 173 2.33 11.57 4.20
CA ALA A 173 2.29 12.44 3.03
C ALA A 173 0.85 12.76 2.55
N TYR A 174 -0.18 12.11 3.08
CA TYR A 174 -1.55 12.27 2.63
C TYR A 174 -1.99 13.75 2.61
N GLY A 175 -2.70 14.13 1.55
CA GLY A 175 -3.43 15.39 1.48
C GLY A 175 -2.62 16.59 0.99
N ARG A 176 -1.29 16.51 0.97
CA ARG A 176 -0.42 17.63 0.57
C ARG A 176 -0.67 18.10 -0.87
N ASP A 177 -1.07 17.19 -1.75
CA ASP A 177 -1.41 17.47 -3.16
C ASP A 177 -2.81 18.09 -3.34
N ILE A 178 -3.67 18.05 -2.32
CA ILE A 178 -5.04 18.58 -2.35
C ILE A 178 -5.31 19.63 -1.27
N GLY A 179 -4.26 20.14 -0.61
CA GLY A 179 -4.35 21.23 0.37
C GLY A 179 -4.90 20.82 1.75
N VAL A 180 -4.81 19.54 2.12
CA VAL A 180 -5.17 19.02 3.46
C VAL A 180 -4.00 18.23 4.07
N ASN A 181 -4.19 17.62 5.23
CA ASN A 181 -3.17 16.81 5.89
C ASN A 181 -3.76 15.55 6.56
N LEU A 182 -2.87 14.64 6.97
CA LEU A 182 -3.24 13.39 7.62
C LEU A 182 -4.07 13.59 8.91
N PRO A 183 -3.71 14.49 9.86
CA PRO A 183 -4.54 14.72 11.05
C PRO A 183 -5.99 15.12 10.74
N THR A 184 -6.20 15.96 9.71
CA THR A 184 -7.55 16.37 9.29
C THR A 184 -8.36 15.17 8.84
N LEU A 185 -7.78 14.30 8.01
CA LEU A 185 -8.43 13.06 7.59
C LEU A 185 -8.73 12.14 8.78
N LEU A 186 -7.74 11.92 9.65
CA LEU A 186 -7.89 11.01 10.77
C LEU A 186 -9.00 11.49 11.73
N LYS A 187 -9.04 12.79 12.04
CA LYS A 187 -10.11 13.39 12.86
C LYS A 187 -11.48 13.21 12.22
N ALA A 188 -11.59 13.37 10.89
CA ALA A 188 -12.83 13.11 10.17
C ALA A 188 -13.24 11.63 10.19
N ILE A 189 -12.28 10.70 10.11
CA ILE A 189 -12.55 9.26 10.17
C ILE A 189 -12.97 8.83 11.58
N ILE A 190 -12.26 9.25 12.63
CA ILE A 190 -12.58 8.82 14.01
C ILE A 190 -13.96 9.32 14.45
N ALA A 191 -14.42 10.45 13.93
CA ALA A 191 -15.78 10.96 14.17
C ALA A 191 -16.88 10.03 13.65
N GLU A 192 -16.56 9.15 12.70
CA GLU A 192 -17.49 8.15 12.15
C GLU A 192 -17.39 6.78 12.84
N LEU A 193 -16.36 6.57 13.69
CA LEU A 193 -16.16 5.30 14.37
C LEU A 193 -17.19 5.13 15.50
N PRO A 194 -17.72 3.91 15.69
CA PRO A 194 -18.71 3.66 16.72
C PRO A 194 -18.08 3.75 18.11
N SER A 195 -18.75 4.45 19.04
CA SER A 195 -18.23 4.72 20.38
C SER A 195 -18.03 3.48 21.26
N ASP A 196 -18.62 2.34 20.87
CA ASP A 196 -18.48 1.06 21.56
C ASP A 196 -17.20 0.30 21.17
N ALA A 197 -16.33 0.91 20.35
CA ALA A 197 -15.11 0.30 19.82
C ALA A 197 -15.36 -1.01 19.05
N SER A 198 -16.57 -1.19 18.49
CA SER A 198 -16.90 -2.35 17.67
C SER A 198 -16.23 -2.34 16.29
N THR A 199 -15.65 -1.20 15.89
CA THR A 199 -14.80 -1.06 14.70
C THR A 199 -13.54 -0.29 15.05
N MET A 200 -12.37 -0.89 14.80
CA MET A 200 -11.06 -0.31 15.07
C MET A 200 -10.41 0.26 13.81
N LEU A 201 -9.69 1.37 13.96
CA LEU A 201 -8.88 1.99 12.92
C LEU A 201 -7.40 1.69 13.13
N ARG A 202 -6.74 1.20 12.08
CA ARG A 202 -5.29 1.01 12.03
C ARG A 202 -4.67 1.97 11.03
N ILE A 203 -3.77 2.83 11.51
CA ILE A 203 -3.00 3.73 10.65
C ILE A 203 -1.90 2.93 9.95
N GLY A 204 -1.74 3.18 8.65
CA GLY A 204 -0.70 2.57 7.83
C GLY A 204 0.69 3.16 8.10
N MET A 205 1.68 2.63 7.39
CA MET A 205 3.07 3.06 7.48
C MET A 205 3.25 4.54 7.12
N THR A 206 4.04 5.26 7.92
CA THR A 206 4.44 6.65 7.68
C THR A 206 5.96 6.79 7.70
N ASN A 207 6.51 7.76 6.96
CA ASN A 207 7.92 8.13 7.08
C ASN A 207 8.11 9.29 8.08
N PRO A 208 9.29 9.40 8.73
CA PRO A 208 9.59 10.45 9.70
C PRO A 208 9.32 11.90 9.23
N PRO A 209 9.73 12.34 8.03
CA PRO A 209 9.64 13.76 7.65
C PRO A 209 8.22 14.33 7.76
N PHE A 210 7.22 13.57 7.30
CA PHE A 210 5.85 14.07 7.27
C PHE A 210 5.11 13.89 8.60
N ILE A 211 5.44 12.86 9.38
CA ILE A 211 4.80 12.67 10.68
C ILE A 211 5.31 13.65 11.73
N LEU A 212 6.59 14.06 11.62
CA LEU A 212 7.20 15.06 12.51
C LEU A 212 6.45 16.40 12.48
N GLU A 213 5.90 16.79 11.33
CA GLU A 213 5.13 18.04 11.17
C GLU A 213 3.84 18.06 12.01
N HIS A 214 3.33 16.89 12.42
CA HIS A 214 2.02 16.72 13.05
C HIS A 214 2.04 15.76 14.25
N LEU A 215 3.19 15.60 14.90
CA LEU A 215 3.43 14.49 15.82
C LEU A 215 2.47 14.48 17.02
N ASN A 216 2.15 15.66 17.57
CA ASN A 216 1.23 15.78 18.70
C ASN A 216 -0.21 15.47 18.29
N GLU A 217 -0.66 15.95 17.14
CA GLU A 217 -2.02 15.66 16.64
C GLU A 217 -2.18 14.18 16.27
N ILE A 218 -1.11 13.54 15.81
CA ILE A 218 -1.10 12.09 15.55
C ILE A 218 -1.13 11.30 16.86
N ALA A 219 -0.37 11.72 17.87
CA ALA A 219 -0.43 11.11 19.20
C ALA A 219 -1.84 11.19 19.80
N ASP A 220 -2.49 12.35 19.70
CA ASP A 220 -3.88 12.56 20.14
C ASP A 220 -4.85 11.58 19.45
N VAL A 221 -4.72 11.40 18.13
CA VAL A 221 -5.52 10.40 17.40
C VAL A 221 -5.24 8.98 17.86
N LEU A 222 -3.97 8.62 18.07
CA LEU A 222 -3.56 7.27 18.49
C LEU A 222 -4.04 6.92 19.91
N CYS A 223 -4.35 7.92 20.74
CA CYS A 223 -4.97 7.72 22.06
C CYS A 223 -6.48 7.43 21.99
N HIS A 224 -7.12 7.56 20.83
CA HIS A 224 -8.55 7.33 20.70
C HIS A 224 -8.89 5.84 20.92
N PRO A 225 -9.95 5.49 21.68
CA PRO A 225 -10.25 4.10 22.04
C PRO A 225 -10.56 3.18 20.85
N CYS A 226 -10.98 3.75 19.72
CA CYS A 226 -11.23 3.02 18.47
C CYS A 226 -10.03 3.03 17.50
N VAL A 227 -8.84 3.45 17.95
CA VAL A 227 -7.62 3.48 17.14
C VAL A 227 -6.59 2.56 17.80
N TYR A 228 -5.90 1.75 17.00
CA TYR A 228 -4.80 0.96 17.55
C TYR A 228 -3.64 1.87 17.95
N SER A 229 -3.12 1.70 19.17
CA SER A 229 -1.84 2.27 19.63
C SER A 229 -0.65 1.63 18.91
N PHE A 230 -0.62 1.72 17.59
CA PHE A 230 0.36 1.09 16.71
C PHE A 230 0.70 2.02 15.55
N LEU A 231 1.99 2.14 15.24
CA LEU A 231 2.44 2.83 14.04
C LEU A 231 3.67 2.13 13.44
N HIS A 232 3.66 1.97 12.13
CA HIS A 232 4.83 1.50 11.40
C HIS A 232 5.62 2.70 10.89
N VAL A 233 6.83 2.90 11.44
CA VAL A 233 7.75 3.99 11.07
C VAL A 233 9.08 3.37 10.61
N PRO A 234 9.34 3.26 9.29
CA PRO A 234 10.56 2.64 8.79
C PRO A 234 11.79 3.53 8.99
N VAL A 235 12.76 3.10 9.81
CA VAL A 235 14.03 3.82 9.99
C VAL A 235 14.97 3.57 8.81
N GLN A 236 14.94 2.37 8.23
CA GLN A 236 15.81 1.85 7.18
C GLN A 236 17.29 1.66 7.58
N SER A 237 17.89 2.62 8.28
CA SER A 237 19.27 2.51 8.75
C SER A 237 19.53 3.33 10.02
N GLY A 238 20.39 2.82 10.89
CA GLY A 238 20.87 3.52 12.09
C GLY A 238 22.07 4.44 11.85
N SER A 239 22.38 4.81 10.60
CA SER A 239 23.51 5.68 10.25
C SER A 239 23.07 6.81 9.33
N ASP A 240 23.26 8.06 9.75
CA ASP A 240 22.93 9.24 8.94
C ASP A 240 23.68 9.25 7.60
N ALA A 241 24.92 8.74 7.58
CA ALA A 241 25.68 8.60 6.34
C ALA A 241 25.01 7.63 5.35
N VAL A 242 24.41 6.54 5.85
CA VAL A 242 23.66 5.57 5.03
C VAL A 242 22.29 6.14 4.65
N LEU A 243 21.57 6.78 5.57
CA LEU A 243 20.29 7.46 5.31
C LEU A 243 20.43 8.51 4.21
N SER A 244 21.49 9.32 4.27
CA SER A 244 21.85 10.27 3.21
C SER A 244 22.12 9.57 1.87
N GLY A 245 22.88 8.46 1.86
CA GLY A 245 23.09 7.66 0.64
C GLY A 245 21.81 7.01 0.10
N MET A 246 20.87 6.68 0.97
CA MET A 246 19.52 6.22 0.63
C MET A 246 18.62 7.34 0.10
N ASN A 247 19.08 8.60 0.15
CA ASN A 247 18.29 9.82 -0.10
C ASN A 247 17.04 9.89 0.80
N ARG A 248 17.23 9.64 2.10
CA ARG A 248 16.24 9.91 3.14
C ARG A 248 16.37 11.37 3.59
N GLU A 249 15.23 12.04 3.73
CA GLU A 249 15.13 13.44 4.17
C GLU A 249 14.96 13.54 5.70
N TYR A 250 15.58 12.61 6.42
CA TYR A 250 15.59 12.57 7.89
C TYR A 250 16.86 11.90 8.40
N THR A 251 17.13 12.13 9.67
CA THR A 251 18.25 11.63 10.48
C THR A 251 17.79 10.57 11.48
N VAL A 252 18.73 9.85 12.07
CA VAL A 252 18.49 8.92 13.17
C VAL A 252 17.89 9.67 14.38
N SER A 253 18.34 10.89 14.67
CA SER A 253 17.79 11.71 15.76
C SER A 253 16.34 12.13 15.52
N GLU A 254 15.97 12.46 14.29
CA GLU A 254 14.59 12.78 13.93
C GLU A 254 13.69 11.55 14.04
N PHE A 255 14.15 10.37 13.61
CA PHE A 255 13.44 9.12 13.86
C PHE A 255 13.24 8.85 15.37
N ARG A 256 14.28 9.04 16.19
CA ARG A 256 14.18 8.91 17.65
C ARG A 256 13.16 9.86 18.24
N THR A 257 13.14 11.12 17.78
CA THR A 257 12.14 12.10 18.20
C THR A 257 10.72 11.59 17.97
N VAL A 258 10.43 10.99 16.80
CA VAL A 258 9.13 10.37 16.52
C VAL A 258 8.81 9.27 17.54
N VAL A 259 9.75 8.35 17.77
CA VAL A 259 9.54 7.20 18.66
C VAL A 259 9.36 7.62 20.10
N ASP A 260 10.23 8.49 20.60
CA ASP A 260 10.25 8.95 21.99
C ASP A 260 8.96 9.70 22.32
N THR A 261 8.56 10.66 21.47
CA THR A 261 7.31 11.41 21.66
C THR A 261 6.07 10.52 21.61
N LEU A 262 5.98 9.59 20.65
CA LEU A 262 4.82 8.69 20.57
C LEU A 262 4.76 7.74 21.77
N THR A 263 5.90 7.24 22.24
CA THR A 263 5.95 6.34 23.42
C THR A 263 5.60 7.08 24.70
N GLU A 264 5.97 8.36 24.82
CA GLU A 264 5.62 9.21 25.96
C GLU A 264 4.13 9.57 25.97
N LEU A 265 3.57 9.96 24.82
CA LEU A 265 2.21 10.51 24.73
C LEU A 265 1.11 9.46 24.56
N VAL A 266 1.42 8.29 24.00
CA VAL A 266 0.42 7.26 23.66
C VAL A 266 0.59 6.02 24.57
N PRO A 267 -0.35 5.77 25.49
CA PRO A 267 -0.30 4.60 26.35
C PRO A 267 -0.29 3.28 25.55
N GLY A 268 0.69 2.43 25.85
CA GLY A 268 0.84 1.11 25.21
C GLY A 268 1.29 1.18 23.74
N MET A 269 1.93 2.27 23.32
CA MET A 269 2.38 2.45 21.94
C MET A 269 3.27 1.30 21.46
N GLN A 270 2.94 0.78 20.27
CA GLN A 270 3.75 -0.20 19.56
C GLN A 270 4.32 0.40 18.27
N ILE A 271 5.64 0.41 18.15
CA ILE A 271 6.32 0.88 16.94
C ILE A 271 6.87 -0.31 16.17
N ALA A 272 6.43 -0.47 14.93
CA ALA A 272 7.09 -1.36 13.96
C ALA A 272 8.08 -0.55 13.11
N THR A 273 9.16 -1.18 12.65
CA THR A 273 10.12 -0.55 11.75
C THR A 273 10.75 -1.56 10.79
N ASP A 274 11.15 -1.08 9.61
CA ASP A 274 11.93 -1.84 8.64
C ASP A 274 13.38 -1.34 8.60
N ILE A 275 14.31 -2.27 8.40
CA ILE A 275 15.76 -2.02 8.30
C ILE A 275 16.30 -2.67 7.02
N ILE A 276 17.14 -1.96 6.28
CA ILE A 276 17.87 -2.47 5.11
C ILE A 276 19.34 -2.66 5.49
N CYS A 277 19.77 -3.91 5.54
CA CYS A 277 21.17 -4.28 5.74
C CYS A 277 21.92 -4.33 4.39
N GLY A 278 23.20 -3.98 4.39
CA GLY A 278 24.06 -4.12 3.21
C GLY A 278 23.84 -3.07 2.12
N PHE A 279 23.43 -1.85 2.47
CA PHE A 279 23.29 -0.76 1.50
C PHE A 279 24.65 -0.45 0.82
N PRO A 280 24.70 -0.38 -0.53
CA PRO A 280 25.97 -0.19 -1.24
C PRO A 280 26.67 1.12 -0.86
N GLY A 281 27.99 1.05 -0.66
CA GLY A 281 28.85 2.23 -0.76
C GLY A 281 29.64 2.66 0.48
N LYS A 282 29.47 2.09 1.69
CA LYS A 282 30.37 2.37 2.83
C LYS A 282 30.49 1.19 3.81
N SER A 283 31.73 0.86 4.17
CA SER A 283 32.07 -0.02 5.30
C SER A 283 31.74 0.71 6.60
N VAL A 284 30.62 0.39 7.23
CA VAL A 284 30.25 0.88 8.56
C VAL A 284 29.95 -0.34 9.41
N GLY A 285 30.65 -0.45 10.55
CA GLY A 285 30.31 -1.43 11.57
C GLY A 285 28.83 -1.28 11.92
N LEU A 286 28.11 -2.39 11.91
CA LEU A 286 26.76 -2.48 12.46
C LEU A 286 26.82 -2.10 13.94
N ILE A 287 26.58 -0.83 14.28
CA ILE A 287 26.12 -0.51 15.64
C ILE A 287 24.62 -0.80 15.64
N LEU A 288 24.31 -2.09 15.72
CA LEU A 288 22.97 -2.59 15.94
C LEU A 288 22.67 -2.48 17.43
N GLN A 289 22.42 -1.27 17.93
CA GLN A 289 21.84 -1.12 19.26
C GLN A 289 20.34 -1.03 19.12
N ILE A 290 19.74 -2.20 18.88
CA ILE A 290 18.30 -2.40 18.90
C ILE A 290 17.92 -2.68 20.35
N LEU A 291 17.42 -1.66 21.06
CA LEU A 291 16.52 -1.87 22.19
C LEU A 291 15.10 -1.75 21.64
N ILE A 292 14.50 -2.91 21.37
CA ILE A 292 13.04 -3.04 21.23
C ILE A 292 12.55 -3.39 22.63
N TYR A 293 11.73 -2.52 23.23
CA TYR A 293 10.86 -2.89 24.34
C TYR A 293 9.48 -3.24 23.77
#